data_AF-A0A833W362-F1
#
_entry.id   AF-A0A833W362-F1
#
_cell.length_a   1.000
_cell.length_b   1.000
_cell.length_c   1.000
_cell.angle_alpha   90.00
_cell.angle_beta   90.00
_cell.angle_gamma   90.00
#
_symmetry.space_group_name_H-M   'P 1'
#
loop_
_entity.id
_entity.type
_entity.pdbx_description
1 polymer ?
#
loop_
_entity_poly.entity_id
_entity_poly.type
_entity_poly.pdbx_seq_one_letter_code
_entity_poly.pdbx_strand_id
1 'polypeptide(L)'
;MENLYIGCVDVRDVARAMILLYENSSAKGRHLCEEAITKTSDLVDKICDLYPEFQVKRIEDKQPWLVRAKNPSKKLMDLGLEFSPMEKIIKDTVDSLKSKGLI
;
A
#
# COMPACT_ATOMS: atom_id res chain seq x y z
N MET A 1 -8.73 10.45 -15.48
CA MET A 1 -8.46 10.33 -14.04
C MET A 1 -7.24 11.20 -13.78
N GLU A 2 -7.38 12.22 -12.94
CA GLU A 2 -6.24 13.04 -12.50
C GLU A 2 -5.21 12.16 -11.80
N ASN A 3 -3.93 12.51 -11.90
CA ASN A 3 -2.82 11.75 -11.32
C ASN A 3 -2.86 11.87 -9.79
N LEU A 4 -3.63 10.99 -9.16
CA LEU A 4 -3.76 10.92 -7.71
C LEU A 4 -2.62 10.07 -7.15
N TYR A 5 -1.98 10.58 -6.10
CA TYR A 5 -1.21 9.77 -5.18
C TYR A 5 -2.15 8.95 -4.34
N ILE A 6 -1.80 7.69 -4.14
CA ILE A 6 -2.51 6.82 -3.22
C ILE A 6 -1.52 6.31 -2.19
N GLY A 7 -1.94 6.36 -0.93
CA GLY A 7 -1.26 5.61 0.10
C GLY A 7 -1.76 4.19 0.12
N CYS A 8 -0.82 3.24 0.09
CA CYS A 8 -1.13 1.82 0.14
C CYS A 8 -0.64 1.23 1.46
N VAL A 9 -1.50 0.48 2.14
CA VAL A 9 -1.18 -0.26 3.36
C VAL A 9 -2.05 -1.50 3.46
N ASP A 10 -1.49 -2.59 3.98
CA ASP A 10 -2.25 -3.78 4.29
C ASP A 10 -3.10 -3.56 5.55
N VAL A 11 -4.36 -3.99 5.51
CA VAL A 11 -5.26 -3.87 6.68
C VAL A 11 -4.73 -4.58 7.93
N ARG A 12 -3.96 -5.67 7.76
CA ARG A 12 -3.34 -6.40 8.88
C ARG A 12 -2.19 -5.61 9.48
N ASP A 13 -1.48 -4.83 8.68
CA ASP A 13 -0.38 -3.98 9.19
C ASP A 13 -0.93 -2.77 9.95
N VAL A 14 -2.08 -2.23 9.52
CA VAL A 14 -2.82 -1.23 10.32
C VAL A 14 -3.22 -1.81 11.68
N ALA A 15 -3.77 -3.03 11.72
CA ALA A 15 -4.16 -3.67 12.97
C ALA A 15 -2.94 -3.92 13.89
N ARG A 16 -1.83 -4.43 13.33
CA ARG A 16 -0.56 -4.61 14.07
C ARG A 16 -0.01 -3.29 14.58
N ALA A 17 -0.05 -2.23 13.76
CA ALA A 17 0.38 -0.89 14.16
C ALA A 17 -0.43 -0.40 15.37
N MET A 18 -1.76 -0.60 15.37
CA MET A 18 -2.61 -0.20 16.49
C MET A 18 -2.23 -0.93 17.79
N ILE A 19 -2.02 -2.25 17.72
CA ILE A 19 -1.57 -3.05 18.88
C ILE A 19 -0.21 -2.57 19.37
N LEU A 20 0.76 -2.44 18.46
CA LEU A 20 2.13 -2.00 18.77
C LEU A 20 2.15 -0.63 19.46
N LEU A 21 1.33 0.31 18.98
CA LEU A 21 1.21 1.64 19.56
C LEU A 21 0.55 1.63 20.93
N TYR A 22 -0.42 0.75 21.14
CA TYR A 22 -1.12 0.62 22.42
C TYR A 22 -0.22 0.00 23.50
N GLU A 23 0.52 -1.05 23.15
CA GLU A 23 1.37 -1.79 24.09
C GLU A 23 2.69 -1.07 24.41
N ASN A 24 3.16 -0.22 23.51
CA ASN A 24 4.41 0.50 23.69
C ASN A 24 4.21 1.83 24.45
N SER A 25 4.54 1.86 25.74
CA SER A 25 4.42 3.04 26.61
C SER A 25 5.25 4.26 26.18
N SER A 26 6.23 4.07 25.28
CA SER A 26 7.02 5.15 24.69
C SER A 26 6.40 5.78 23.45
N ALA A 27 5.36 5.16 22.87
CA ALA A 27 4.69 5.66 21.68
C ALA A 27 3.97 6.99 21.97
N LYS A 28 4.24 8.02 21.17
CA LYS A 28 3.65 9.37 21.35
C LYS A 28 3.29 10.04 20.03
N GLY A 29 2.22 10.83 20.07
CA GLY A 29 1.73 11.61 18.94
C GLY A 29 1.21 10.76 17.80
N ARG A 30 1.16 11.34 16.59
CA ARG A 30 0.62 10.69 15.40
C ARG A 30 1.64 9.77 14.74
N HIS A 31 1.16 8.73 14.08
CA HIS A 31 1.95 7.78 13.31
C HIS A 31 1.32 7.63 11.93
N LEU A 32 2.06 7.97 10.88
CA LEU A 32 1.66 7.64 9.52
C LEU A 32 1.78 6.13 9.34
N CYS A 33 0.76 5.49 8.75
CA CYS A 33 0.68 4.05 8.56
C CYS A 33 0.43 3.74 7.09
N GLU A 34 1.52 3.60 6.36
CA GLU A 34 1.59 3.50 4.91
C GLU A 34 2.87 2.77 4.50
N GLU A 35 2.78 1.78 3.63
CA GLU A 35 3.96 1.07 3.13
C GLU A 35 4.75 1.93 2.14
N ALA A 36 4.05 2.50 1.17
CA ALA A 36 4.63 3.41 0.19
C ALA A 36 3.58 4.41 -0.35
N ILE A 37 4.06 5.62 -0.62
CA ILE A 37 3.35 6.59 -1.46
C ILE A 37 3.60 6.17 -2.91
N THR A 38 2.56 5.67 -3.57
CA THR A 38 2.66 5.19 -4.95
C THR A 38 1.83 6.04 -5.90
N LYS A 39 2.28 6.14 -7.15
CA LYS A 39 1.45 6.70 -8.21
C LYS A 39 0.34 5.71 -8.51
N THR A 40 -0.85 6.20 -8.81
CA THR A 40 -1.94 5.31 -9.26
C THR A 40 -1.52 4.50 -10.51
N SER A 41 -0.70 5.06 -11.40
CA SER A 41 -0.13 4.35 -12.55
C SER A 41 0.74 3.15 -12.14
N ASP A 42 1.60 3.31 -11.13
CA ASP A 42 2.47 2.24 -10.64
C ASP A 42 1.65 1.06 -10.08
N LEU A 43 0.56 1.36 -9.35
CA LEU A 43 -0.36 0.32 -8.86
C LEU A 43 -1.04 -0.41 -10.03
N VAL A 44 -1.56 0.33 -11.00
CA VAL A 44 -2.23 -0.25 -12.17
C VAL A 44 -1.28 -1.11 -12.98
N ASP A 45 -0.04 -0.64 -13.20
CA ASP A 45 0.98 -1.40 -13.89
C ASP A 45 1.28 -2.72 -13.17
N LYS A 46 1.42 -2.68 -11.84
CA LYS A 46 1.64 -3.89 -11.04
C LYS A 46 0.46 -4.87 -11.12
N ILE A 47 -0.79 -4.38 -11.14
CA ILE A 47 -1.98 -5.22 -11.34
C ILE A 47 -1.96 -5.86 -12.73
N CYS A 48 -1.67 -5.09 -13.79
CA CYS A 48 -1.60 -5.61 -15.16
C CYS A 48 -0.51 -6.66 -15.32
N ASP A 49 0.63 -6.50 -14.64
CA ASP A 49 1.74 -7.45 -14.66
C ASP A 49 1.40 -8.75 -13.92
N LEU A 50 0.69 -8.65 -12.79
CA LEU A 50 0.29 -9.81 -11.97
C LEU A 50 -0.92 -10.57 -12.53
N TYR A 51 -1.86 -9.85 -13.14
CA TYR A 51 -3.16 -10.37 -13.60
C TYR A 51 -3.50 -9.85 -15.00
N PRO A 52 -2.76 -10.26 -16.04
CA PRO A 52 -2.99 -9.81 -17.42
C PRO A 52 -4.40 -10.17 -17.93
N GLU A 53 -5.07 -11.17 -17.35
CA GLU A 53 -6.42 -11.57 -17.69
C GLU A 53 -7.48 -10.51 -17.39
N PHE A 54 -7.22 -9.57 -16.48
CA PHE A 54 -8.16 -8.50 -16.15
C PHE A 54 -8.26 -7.41 -17.22
N GLN A 55 -7.34 -7.38 -18.19
CA GLN A 55 -7.34 -6.42 -19.32
C GLN A 55 -7.49 -4.95 -18.88
N VAL A 56 -6.94 -4.61 -17.71
CA VAL A 56 -7.00 -3.24 -17.17
C VAL A 56 -6.20 -2.29 -18.07
N LYS A 57 -6.80 -1.14 -18.39
CA LYS A 57 -6.12 -0.11 -19.19
C LYS A 57 -5.04 0.58 -18.35
N ARG A 58 -3.79 0.50 -18.81
CA ARG A 58 -2.67 1.22 -18.21
C ARG A 58 -2.89 2.73 -18.24
N ILE A 59 -2.39 3.42 -17.22
CA ILE A 59 -2.51 4.86 -17.05
C ILE A 59 -1.19 5.51 -17.46
N GLU A 60 -1.26 6.53 -18.31
CA GLU A 60 -0.10 7.32 -18.72
C GLU A 60 0.45 8.14 -17.54
N ASP A 61 1.73 7.97 -17.21
CA ASP A 61 2.41 8.79 -16.21
C ASP A 61 2.74 10.18 -16.79
N LYS A 62 1.92 11.17 -16.45
CA LYS A 62 2.15 12.57 -16.87
C LYS A 62 3.05 13.37 -15.92
N GLN A 63 3.59 12.75 -14.86
CA GLN A 63 4.40 13.44 -13.85
C GLN A 63 5.67 12.65 -13.47
N PRO A 64 6.56 12.36 -14.43
CA PRO A 64 7.77 11.56 -14.19
C PRO A 64 8.75 12.19 -13.18
N TRP A 65 8.65 13.50 -12.93
CA TRP A 65 9.52 14.23 -12.01
C TRP A 65 9.17 14.06 -10.53
N LEU A 66 7.99 13.54 -10.19
CA LEU A 66 7.67 13.33 -8.78
C LEU A 66 8.38 12.11 -8.20
N VAL A 67 9.08 12.35 -7.09
CA VAL A 67 9.88 11.38 -6.37
C VAL A 67 9.01 10.64 -5.36
N ARG A 68 9.17 9.32 -5.29
CA ARG A 68 8.54 8.46 -4.27
C ARG A 68 9.14 8.77 -2.90
N ALA A 69 8.30 8.93 -1.87
CA ALA A 69 8.81 9.01 -0.50
C ALA A 69 9.29 7.62 -0.08
N LYS A 70 10.57 7.50 0.27
CA LYS A 70 11.12 6.26 0.85
C LYS A 70 10.75 6.22 2.33
N ASN A 71 10.12 5.13 2.76
CA ASN A 71 9.78 4.83 4.16
C ASN A 71 8.97 5.95 4.84
N PRO A 72 7.78 6.30 4.31
CA PRO A 72 6.96 7.39 4.85
C PRO A 72 6.56 7.13 6.32
N SER A 73 6.46 5.87 6.72
CA SER A 73 6.04 5.43 8.06
C SER A 73 7.19 5.14 9.02
N LYS A 74 8.27 5.92 8.93
CA LYS A 74 9.50 5.70 9.72
C LYS A 74 9.25 5.49 11.22
N LYS A 75 8.36 6.25 11.85
CA LYS A 75 8.07 6.09 13.28
C LYS A 75 7.54 4.70 13.64
N LEU A 76 6.73 4.07 12.78
CA LEU A 76 6.24 2.71 13.03
C LEU A 76 7.33 1.68 12.76
N MET A 77 8.14 1.90 11.72
CA MET A 77 9.27 1.04 11.40
C MET A 77 10.32 1.04 12.51
N ASP A 78 10.61 2.20 13.09
CA ASP A 78 11.52 2.36 14.23
C ASP A 78 10.99 1.65 15.50
N LEU A 79 9.67 1.39 15.58
CA LEU A 79 9.05 0.59 16.65
C LEU A 79 9.02 -0.92 16.32
N GLY A 80 9.57 -1.33 15.17
CA GLY A 80 9.64 -2.73 14.75
C GLY A 80 8.49 -3.20 13.87
N LEU A 81 7.62 -2.30 13.38
CA LEU A 81 6.59 -2.69 12.42
C LEU A 81 7.19 -2.92 11.02
N GLU A 82 6.98 -4.11 10.49
CA GLU A 82 7.32 -4.46 9.11
C GLU A 82 6.07 -4.39 8.23
N PHE A 83 6.12 -3.61 7.16
CA PHE A 83 5.02 -3.47 6.21
C PHE A 83 5.04 -4.58 5.15
N SER A 84 3.86 -5.07 4.81
CA SER A 84 3.64 -6.04 3.74
C SER A 84 3.90 -5.39 2.38
N PRO A 85 4.69 -6.02 1.50
CA PRO A 85 5.01 -5.44 0.20
C PRO A 85 3.76 -5.38 -0.68
N MET A 86 3.67 -4.35 -1.53
CA MET A 86 2.53 -4.09 -2.40
C MET A 86 2.08 -5.30 -3.24
N GLU A 87 3.01 -6.10 -3.75
CA GLU A 87 2.68 -7.32 -4.49
C GLU A 87 1.83 -8.30 -3.67
N LYS A 88 2.15 -8.46 -2.39
CA LYS A 88 1.39 -9.32 -1.48
C LYS A 88 0.02 -8.73 -1.18
N ILE A 89 -0.07 -7.40 -0.98
CA ILE A 89 -1.34 -6.70 -0.75
C ILE A 89 -2.28 -6.92 -1.95
N ILE A 90 -1.77 -6.75 -3.18
CA ILE A 90 -2.56 -6.96 -4.41
C ILE A 90 -3.01 -8.41 -4.51
N LYS A 91 -2.11 -9.38 -4.33
CA LYS A 91 -2.43 -10.81 -4.42
C LYS A 91 -3.52 -11.22 -3.44
N ASP A 92 -3.33 -10.90 -2.17
CA ASP A 92 -4.30 -11.25 -1.12
C ASP A 92 -5.65 -10.56 -1.34
N THR A 93 -5.65 -9.32 -1.89
CA THR A 93 -6.88 -8.60 -2.24
C THR A 93 -7.62 -9.30 -3.39
N VAL A 94 -6.92 -9.66 -4.46
CA VAL A 94 -7.50 -10.37 -5.62
C VAL A 94 -8.06 -11.73 -5.19
N ASP A 95 -7.32 -12.50 -4.39
CA ASP A 95 -7.77 -13.80 -3.90
C ASP A 95 -9.01 -13.65 -2.99
N SER A 96 -9.05 -12.62 -2.15
CA SER A 96 -10.25 -12.29 -1.34
C SER A 96 -11.45 -11.90 -2.21
N LEU A 97 -11.25 -11.17 -3.31
CA LEU A 97 -12.34 -10.78 -4.20
C LEU A 97 -12.87 -11.98 -5.01
N LYS A 98 -11.97 -12.81 -5.57
CA LYS A 98 -12.31 -14.04 -6.30
C LYS A 98 -13.09 -15.02 -5.41
N SER A 99 -12.62 -15.26 -4.18
CA SER A 99 -13.30 -16.17 -3.24
C SER A 99 -14.70 -15.69 -2.82
N LYS A 100 -14.99 -14.39 -2.95
CA LYS A 100 -16.30 -13.80 -2.68
C LYS A 100 -17.16 -13.61 -3.93
N GLY A 101 -16.69 -14.03 -5.11
CA GLY A 101 -17.39 -13.86 -6.37
C GLY A 101 -17.61 -12.40 -6.78
N LEU A 102 -16.71 -11.51 -6.35
CA LEU A 102 -16.79 -10.08 -6.67
C LEU A 102 -16.01 -9.70 -7.92
N ILE A 103 -15.13 -10.59 -8.39
CA ILE A 103 -14.39 -10.55 -9.66
C ILE A 103 -14.25 -11.96 -10.21
#